data_AF-A0A963IGX1-F1
#
_entry.id   AF-A0A963IGX1-F1
#
_cell.length_a   1.000
_cell.length_b   1.000
_cell.length_c   1.000
_cell.angle_alpha   90.00
_cell.angle_beta   90.00
_cell.angle_gamma   90.00
#
_symmetry.space_group_name_H-M   'P 1'
#
loop_
_entity.id
_entity.type
_entity.pdbx_description
1 polymer ?
#
loop_
_entity_poly.entity_id
_entity_poly.type
_entity_poly.pdbx_seq_one_letter_code
_entity_poly.pdbx_strand_id
1 'polypeptide(L)'
;MTPRILLAIAALGTALPALAADWTMIVQDRTRRIEIDRDSVLQSDPGTKVAWGRIVLSNEDAEEAGYATVKALNRYDCRSRSFSTIKRVYL
;
A
#
# COMPACT_ATOMS: atom_id res chain seq x y z
N MET A 1 -17.36 -17.06 -57.59
CA MET A 1 -18.06 -16.58 -56.38
C MET A 1 -17.11 -16.74 -55.21
N THR A 2 -16.76 -15.63 -54.56
CA THR A 2 -15.63 -15.43 -53.64
C THR A 2 -15.88 -16.03 -52.24
N PRO A 3 -14.90 -16.68 -51.59
CA PRO A 3 -15.04 -17.14 -50.22
C PRO A 3 -14.79 -15.96 -49.26
N ARG A 4 -15.79 -15.59 -48.47
CA ARG A 4 -15.65 -14.60 -47.39
C ARG A 4 -15.03 -15.31 -46.18
N ILE A 5 -13.71 -15.27 -46.06
CA ILE A 5 -13.01 -15.65 -44.83
C ILE A 5 -13.21 -14.50 -43.84
N LEU A 6 -14.08 -14.71 -42.85
CA LEU A 6 -14.24 -13.82 -41.69
C LEU A 6 -13.10 -14.09 -40.71
N LEU A 7 -12.13 -13.17 -40.66
CA LEU A 7 -11.07 -13.17 -39.64
C LEU A 7 -11.65 -12.56 -38.35
N ALA A 8 -11.99 -13.40 -37.36
CA ALA A 8 -12.34 -12.93 -36.02
C ALA A 8 -11.04 -12.63 -35.25
N ILE A 9 -10.71 -11.36 -35.06
CA ILE A 9 -9.61 -10.94 -34.18
C ILE A 9 -10.12 -11.05 -32.75
N ALA A 10 -9.77 -12.13 -32.06
CA ALA A 10 -9.97 -12.27 -30.63
C ALA A 10 -8.92 -11.39 -29.91
N ALA A 11 -9.34 -10.24 -29.40
CA ALA A 11 -8.51 -9.42 -28.53
C ALA A 11 -8.43 -10.11 -27.15
N LEU A 12 -7.43 -10.96 -26.98
CA LEU A 12 -7.07 -11.52 -25.68
C LEU A 12 -6.38 -10.41 -24.87
N GLY A 13 -7.18 -9.56 -24.21
CA GLY A 13 -6.68 -8.63 -23.21
C GLY A 13 -6.14 -9.43 -22.03
N THR A 14 -4.82 -9.57 -21.92
CA THR A 14 -4.19 -10.11 -20.71
C THR A 14 -4.45 -9.15 -19.57
N ALA A 15 -5.42 -9.45 -18.70
CA ALA A 15 -5.57 -8.76 -17.43
C ALA A 15 -4.29 -9.02 -16.62
N LEU A 16 -3.39 -8.03 -16.57
CA LEU A 16 -2.26 -8.08 -15.66
C LEU A 16 -2.83 -8.10 -14.23
N PRO A 17 -2.35 -9.00 -13.34
CA PRO A 17 -2.79 -8.98 -11.96
C PRO A 17 -2.45 -7.61 -11.37
N ALA A 18 -3.46 -6.92 -10.82
CA ALA A 18 -3.22 -5.74 -10.03
C ALA A 18 -2.43 -6.17 -8.80
N LEU A 19 -1.22 -5.64 -8.63
CA LEU A 19 -0.45 -5.83 -7.40
C LEU A 19 -1.21 -5.12 -6.27
N ALA A 20 -1.92 -5.90 -5.47
CA ALA A 20 -2.53 -5.42 -4.26
C ALA A 20 -1.45 -5.20 -3.21
N ALA A 21 -1.61 -4.17 -2.37
CA ALA A 21 -0.69 -3.93 -1.27
C ALA A 21 -0.64 -5.14 -0.32
N ASP A 22 0.57 -5.52 0.08
CA ASP A 22 0.83 -6.67 0.95
C ASP A 22 1.01 -6.21 2.41
N TRP A 23 -0.12 -5.83 3.00
CA TRP A 23 -0.15 -5.29 4.37
C TRP A 23 0.12 -6.38 5.41
N THR A 24 1.20 -6.19 6.16
CA THR A 24 1.56 -7.03 7.30
C THR A 24 1.36 -6.27 8.61
N MET A 25 0.60 -6.83 9.55
CA MET A 25 0.41 -6.27 10.89
C MET A 25 1.70 -6.38 11.71
N ILE A 26 2.10 -5.26 12.31
CA ILE A 26 3.28 -5.18 13.18
C ILE A 26 2.93 -4.82 14.62
N VAL A 27 1.79 -4.14 14.83
CA VAL A 27 1.27 -3.79 16.15
C VAL A 27 -0.24 -3.86 16.10
N GLN A 28 -0.86 -4.38 17.16
CA GLN A 28 -2.29 -4.27 17.39
C GLN A 28 -2.53 -4.00 18.87
N ASP A 29 -3.35 -3.00 19.15
CA ASP A 29 -3.86 -2.68 20.48
C ASP A 29 -5.39 -2.49 20.42
N ARG A 30 -5.99 -1.96 21.49
CA ARG A 30 -7.45 -1.78 21.57
C ARG A 30 -7.98 -0.69 20.64
N THR A 31 -7.18 0.33 20.35
CA THR A 31 -7.61 1.52 19.61
C THR A 31 -7.18 1.49 18.15
N ARG A 32 -6.19 0.65 17.81
CA ARG A 32 -5.65 0.62 16.45
C ARG A 32 -4.90 -0.66 16.09
N ARG A 33 -4.74 -0.83 14.79
CA ARG A 33 -3.80 -1.76 14.17
C ARG A 33 -2.83 -1.00 13.29
N ILE A 34 -1.53 -1.28 13.42
CA ILE A 34 -0.47 -0.70 12.60
C ILE A 34 0.07 -1.77 11.68
N GLU A 35 0.19 -1.44 10.41
CA GLU A 35 0.61 -2.34 9.35
C GLU A 35 1.66 -1.68 8.45
N ILE A 36 2.50 -2.50 7.81
CA ILE A 36 3.45 -2.08 6.77
C ILE A 36 3.12 -2.83 5.49
N ASP A 37 3.10 -2.12 4.37
CA ASP A 37 2.99 -2.70 3.04
C ASP A 37 4.37 -3.20 2.58
N ARG A 38 4.57 -4.53 2.55
CA ARG A 38 5.88 -5.13 2.22
C ARG A 38 6.31 -4.85 0.79
N ASP A 39 5.37 -4.77 -0.13
CA ASP A 39 5.63 -4.52 -1.55
C ASP A 39 6.05 -3.06 -1.81
N SER A 40 5.79 -2.16 -0.85
CA SER A 40 6.19 -0.76 -0.92
C SER A 40 7.62 -0.47 -0.45
N VAL A 41 8.34 -1.47 0.06
CA VAL A 41 9.66 -1.28 0.65
C VAL A 41 10.70 -1.03 -0.46
N LEU A 42 11.19 0.21 -0.55
CA LEU A 42 12.18 0.62 -1.54
C LEU A 42 13.45 1.15 -0.87
N GLN A 43 14.59 0.98 -1.53
CA GLN A 43 15.81 1.68 -1.14
C GLN A 43 15.64 3.18 -1.41
N SER A 44 16.24 4.01 -0.56
CA SER A 44 16.26 5.46 -0.74
C SER A 44 17.70 5.98 -0.77
N ASP A 45 18.21 6.51 0.34
CA ASP A 45 19.62 6.88 0.49
C ASP A 45 20.40 5.69 1.09
N PRO A 46 21.74 5.65 0.98
CA PRO A 46 22.54 4.60 1.61
C PRO A 46 22.19 4.40 3.09
N GLY A 47 21.79 3.18 3.44
CA GLY A 47 21.40 2.82 4.82
C GLY A 47 19.95 3.17 5.20
N THR A 48 19.15 3.69 4.27
CA THR A 48 17.75 4.05 4.51
C THR A 48 16.79 3.32 3.57
N LYS A 49 15.56 3.11 4.03
CA LYS A 49 14.45 2.54 3.25
C LYS A 49 13.24 3.44 3.32
N VAL A 50 12.41 3.44 2.29
CA VAL A 50 11.07 4.01 2.35
C VAL A 50 10.03 2.91 2.27
N ALA A 51 8.94 3.06 3.01
CA ALA A 51 7.80 2.15 2.94
C ALA A 51 6.53 2.86 3.38
N TRP A 52 5.40 2.43 2.81
CA TRP A 52 4.08 2.78 3.30
C TRP A 52 3.76 1.97 4.56
N GLY A 53 3.43 2.68 5.63
CA GLY A 53 2.72 2.14 6.78
C GLY A 53 1.28 2.63 6.78
N ARG A 54 0.41 1.94 7.51
CA ARG A 54 -0.91 2.47 7.85
C ARG A 54 -1.29 2.19 9.29
N ILE A 55 -2.03 3.13 9.86
CA ILE A 55 -2.74 2.98 11.12
C ILE A 55 -4.22 2.83 10.73
N VAL A 56 -4.83 1.72 11.13
CA VAL A 56 -6.27 1.48 10.99
C VAL A 56 -6.86 1.63 12.40
N LEU A 57 -7.74 2.60 12.57
CA LEU A 57 -8.37 2.89 13.86
C LEU A 57 -9.50 1.90 14.15
N SER A 58 -9.83 1.75 15.44
CA SER A 58 -11.10 1.15 15.85
C SER A 58 -12.27 2.01 15.35
N ASN A 59 -13.49 1.46 15.31
CA ASN A 59 -14.64 2.24 14.87
C ASN A 59 -14.90 3.44 15.79
N GLU A 60 -14.76 3.27 17.11
CA GLU A 60 -14.95 4.34 18.09
C GLU A 60 -13.93 5.47 17.89
N ASP A 61 -12.64 5.11 17.77
CA ASP A 61 -11.58 6.08 17.51
C ASP A 61 -11.70 6.73 16.12
N ALA A 62 -12.21 6.00 15.13
CA ALA A 62 -12.45 6.52 13.77
C ALA A 62 -13.60 7.53 13.73
N GLU A 63 -14.68 7.27 14.47
CA GLU A 63 -15.81 8.20 14.62
C GLU A 63 -15.37 9.50 15.31
N GLU A 64 -14.56 9.40 16.37
CA GLU A 64 -13.99 10.57 17.05
C GLU A 64 -13.01 11.34 16.14
N ALA A 65 -12.14 10.63 15.41
CA ALA A 65 -11.11 11.24 14.58
C ALA A 65 -11.62 11.82 13.24
N GLY A 66 -12.75 11.33 12.75
CA GLY A 66 -13.30 11.68 11.43
C GLY A 66 -12.56 11.04 10.25
N TYR A 67 -11.73 10.01 10.50
CA TYR A 67 -11.07 9.18 9.49
C TYR A 67 -10.82 7.79 10.05
N ALA A 68 -10.87 6.76 9.22
CA ALA A 68 -10.66 5.37 9.64
C ALA A 68 -9.20 4.91 9.49
N THR A 69 -8.45 5.52 8.59
CA THR A 69 -7.08 5.10 8.30
C THR A 69 -6.13 6.26 8.04
N VAL A 70 -4.94 6.19 8.62
CA VAL A 70 -3.81 7.07 8.27
C VAL A 70 -2.76 6.24 7.54
N LYS A 71 -2.52 6.51 6.26
CA LYS A 71 -1.37 5.97 5.53
C LYS A 71 -0.21 6.94 5.63
N ALA A 72 0.97 6.46 6.00
CA ALA A 72 2.18 7.27 6.10
C ALA A 72 3.31 6.66 5.26
N LEU A 73 3.90 7.47 4.36
CA LEU A 73 5.16 7.11 3.72
C LEU A 73 6.27 7.55 4.65
N ASN A 74 7.00 6.59 5.21
CA ASN A 74 8.10 6.87 6.13
C ASN A 74 9.43 6.52 5.47
N ARG A 75 10.46 7.30 5.79
CA ARG A 75 11.86 6.94 5.55
C ARG A 75 12.44 6.42 6.86
N TYR A 76 12.97 5.21 6.84
CA TYR A 76 13.60 4.52 7.96
C TYR A 76 15.11 4.55 7.81
N ASP A 77 15.82 4.97 8.85
CA ASP A 77 17.27 4.79 8.98
C ASP A 77 17.52 3.49 9.74
N CYS A 78 18.06 2.49 9.02
CA CYS A 78 18.29 1.16 9.57
C CYS A 78 19.44 1.11 10.58
N ARG A 79 20.35 2.09 10.58
CA ARG A 79 21.50 2.16 11.50
C ARG A 79 21.09 2.78 12.83
N SER A 80 20.43 3.94 12.78
CA SER A 80 19.99 4.66 13.98
C SER A 80 18.67 4.14 14.55
N ARG A 81 17.97 3.24 13.82
CA ARG A 81 16.64 2.70 14.18
C ARG A 81 15.60 3.82 14.37
N SER A 82 15.69 4.84 13.54
CA SER A 82 14.78 5.99 13.54
C SER A 82 14.01 6.07 12.23
N PHE A 83 12.97 6.91 12.20
CA PHE A 83 12.25 7.19 10.98
C PHE A 83 11.79 8.65 10.92
N SER A 84 11.55 9.14 9.71
CA SER A 84 10.87 10.40 9.44
C SER A 84 9.69 10.18 8.50
N THR A 85 8.60 10.91 8.72
CA THR A 85 7.43 10.85 7.84
C THR A 85 7.61 11.79 6.67
N ILE A 86 7.52 11.26 5.44
CA ILE A 86 7.57 12.02 4.20
C ILE A 86 6.17 12.54 3.84
N LYS A 87 5.16 11.68 3.92
CA LYS A 87 3.79 12.00 3.50
C LYS A 87 2.77 11.28 4.39
N ARG A 88 1.62 11.91 4.63
CA ARG A 88 0.43 11.30 5.23
C ARG A 88 -0.78 11.43 4.32
N VAL A 89 -1.67 10.45 4.38
CA VAL A 89 -2.98 10.45 3.73
C VAL A 89 -3.99 9.95 4.78
N TYR A 90 -5.06 10.72 4.98
CA TYR A 90 -6.16 10.39 5.88
C TYR A 90 -7.33 9.91 5.02
N LEU A 91 -7.87 8.73 5.35
CA LEU A 91 -8.93 8.03 4.62
C LEU A 91 -10.09 7.72 5.56
#